data_AF-A0A183E933-F1
#
_entry.id   AF-A0A183E933-F1
#
_cell.length_a   1.000
_cell.length_b   1.000
_cell.length_c   1.000
_cell.angle_alpha   90.00
_cell.angle_beta   90.00
_cell.angle_gamma   90.00
#
_symmetry.space_group_name_H-M   'P 1'
#
loop_
_entity.id
_entity.type
_entity.pdbx_description
1 polymer ?
#
loop_
_entity_poly.entity_id
_entity_poly.type
_entity_poly.pdbx_seq_one_letter_code
_entity_poly.pdbx_strand_id
1 'polypeptide(L)'
;MQVAQETHHCIEQCIQFNRARGKALVAIQKIQKEEAELLRMNTIPTTLEEALAAQNIHKDFQQSVESVTRSTSAFLDSTTQLISGGGIDVRAVNDLNEEVLDRWRRLVGLIEERNKLIKAGVVCYKTLHQGGCSYAQKTSEMFLKYIRRCETSPEHIRQHETRLLALKDDLRKRQQKILDLWTRKKQQLNRCHESCLLEATAAENAEWIAQDGEAFLRRAFEKKLNVAHREHLEVYMDEYVNFKAEAKQKRLKVRMMLELAEKFLATRDHHCAAIEHKMLDVRSGFERFSLRLAEYENILAATLGRKSDASKAKDEFSLDRKSDSSIEAKIEGERLANEEKRKMR
;
A
#
# COMPACT_ATOMS: atom_id res chain seq x y z
N MET A 1 -90.21 -20.77 2.81
CA MET A 1 -89.50 -19.67 2.11
C MET A 1 -88.11 -19.42 2.66
N GLN A 2 -87.92 -19.38 3.99
CA GLN A 2 -86.60 -19.16 4.62
C GLN A 2 -85.50 -20.17 4.22
N VAL A 3 -85.80 -21.48 4.23
CA VAL A 3 -84.84 -22.52 3.81
C VAL A 3 -84.37 -22.35 2.35
N ALA A 4 -85.25 -21.89 1.46
CA ALA A 4 -84.89 -21.65 0.06
C ALA A 4 -83.93 -20.44 -0.09
N GLN A 5 -84.11 -19.40 0.72
CA GLN A 5 -83.23 -18.23 0.76
C GLN A 5 -81.85 -18.57 1.34
N GLU A 6 -81.80 -19.36 2.42
CA GLU A 6 -80.56 -19.84 3.03
C GLU A 6 -79.78 -20.76 2.06
N THR A 7 -80.48 -21.65 1.35
CA THR A 7 -79.86 -22.54 0.36
C THR A 7 -79.33 -21.74 -0.83
N HIS A 8 -80.08 -20.76 -1.34
CA HIS A 8 -79.62 -19.86 -2.40
C HIS A 8 -78.35 -19.10 -1.99
N HIS A 9 -78.34 -18.55 -0.78
CA HIS A 9 -77.21 -17.80 -0.23
C HIS A 9 -75.95 -18.67 -0.10
N CYS A 10 -76.09 -19.92 0.37
CA CYS A 10 -74.98 -20.89 0.46
C CYS A 10 -74.40 -21.21 -0.93
N ILE A 11 -75.27 -21.43 -1.93
CA ILE A 11 -74.84 -21.69 -3.31
C ILE A 11 -74.06 -20.49 -3.88
N GLU A 12 -74.56 -19.27 -3.67
CA GLU A 12 -73.88 -18.05 -4.11
C GLU A 12 -72.50 -17.90 -3.48
N GLN A 13 -72.36 -18.14 -2.17
CA GLN A 13 -71.08 -18.13 -1.47
C GLN A 13 -70.11 -19.15 -2.05
N CYS A 14 -70.58 -20.38 -2.31
CA CYS A 14 -69.76 -21.42 -2.94
C CYS A 14 -69.30 -21.03 -4.35
N ILE A 15 -70.16 -20.40 -5.16
CA ILE A 15 -69.80 -19.93 -6.50
C ILE A 15 -68.70 -18.86 -6.42
N GLN A 16 -68.85 -17.88 -5.52
CA GLN A 16 -67.86 -16.82 -5.36
C GLN A 16 -66.52 -17.33 -4.84
N PHE A 17 -66.54 -18.25 -3.87
CA PHE A 17 -65.32 -18.91 -3.39
C PHE A 17 -64.61 -19.69 -4.50
N ASN A 18 -65.36 -20.47 -5.29
CA ASN A 18 -64.79 -21.21 -6.42
C ASN A 18 -64.19 -20.27 -7.48
N ARG A 19 -64.79 -19.10 -7.70
CA ARG A 19 -64.23 -18.08 -8.59
C ARG A 19 -62.93 -17.50 -8.05
N ALA A 20 -62.85 -17.22 -6.74
CA ALA A 20 -61.61 -16.79 -6.09
C ALA A 20 -60.51 -17.86 -6.21
N ARG A 21 -60.86 -19.15 -5.98
CA ARG A 21 -59.95 -20.28 -6.19
C ARG A 21 -59.44 -20.39 -7.63
N GLY A 22 -60.31 -20.17 -8.62
CA GLY A 22 -59.89 -20.13 -10.03
C GLY A 22 -58.88 -19.01 -10.33
N LYS A 23 -59.11 -17.81 -9.78
CA LYS A 23 -58.14 -16.69 -9.89
C LYS A 23 -56.81 -17.01 -9.19
N ALA A 24 -56.86 -17.64 -8.01
CA ALA A 24 -55.67 -18.09 -7.29
C ALA A 24 -54.85 -19.06 -8.15
N LEU A 25 -55.48 -20.07 -8.76
CA LEU A 25 -54.81 -21.03 -9.65
C LEU A 25 -54.11 -20.34 -10.82
N VAL A 26 -54.75 -19.38 -11.47
CA VAL A 26 -54.14 -18.61 -12.58
C VAL A 26 -52.94 -17.80 -12.09
N ALA A 27 -53.04 -17.15 -10.92
CA ALA A 27 -51.92 -16.42 -10.32
C ALA A 27 -50.75 -17.35 -9.99
N ILE A 28 -51.02 -18.50 -9.36
CA ILE A 28 -50.03 -19.51 -9.00
C ILE A 28 -49.31 -20.04 -10.24
N GLN A 29 -50.05 -20.40 -11.29
CA GLN A 29 -49.45 -20.89 -12.55
C GLN A 29 -48.53 -19.86 -13.20
N LYS A 30 -48.91 -18.58 -13.18
CA LYS A 30 -48.03 -17.51 -13.67
C LYS A 30 -46.77 -17.37 -12.82
N ILE A 31 -46.90 -17.37 -11.49
CA ILE A 31 -45.75 -17.31 -10.57
C ILE A 31 -44.79 -18.48 -10.84
N GLN A 32 -45.31 -19.70 -10.92
CA GLN A 32 -44.51 -20.91 -11.16
C GLN A 32 -43.80 -20.88 -12.52
N LYS A 33 -44.47 -20.38 -13.56
CA LYS A 33 -43.88 -20.24 -14.90
C LYS A 33 -42.69 -19.28 -14.87
N GLU A 34 -42.87 -18.10 -14.28
CA GLU A 34 -41.79 -17.11 -14.21
C GLU A 34 -40.68 -17.54 -13.24
N GLU A 35 -40.99 -18.27 -12.16
CA GLU A 35 -39.99 -18.89 -11.28
C GLU A 35 -39.13 -19.91 -12.04
N ALA A 36 -39.72 -20.81 -12.81
CA ALA A 36 -38.99 -21.80 -13.60
C ALA A 36 -38.07 -21.14 -14.63
N GLU A 37 -38.54 -20.08 -15.30
CA GLU A 37 -37.73 -19.33 -16.25
C GLU A 37 -36.58 -18.59 -15.57
N LEU A 38 -36.84 -17.98 -14.40
CA LEU A 38 -35.80 -17.31 -13.60
C LEU A 38 -34.70 -18.28 -13.17
N LEU A 39 -35.06 -19.48 -12.69
CA LEU A 39 -34.12 -20.52 -12.29
C LEU A 39 -33.32 -21.03 -13.50
N ARG A 40 -33.95 -21.18 -14.67
CA ARG A 40 -33.28 -21.56 -15.92
C ARG A 40 -32.22 -20.54 -16.34
N MET A 41 -32.51 -19.25 -16.16
CA MET A 41 -31.57 -18.16 -16.44
C MET A 41 -30.51 -17.97 -15.34
N ASN A 42 -30.59 -18.72 -14.23
CA ASN A 42 -29.75 -18.52 -13.04
C ASN A 42 -28.33 -19.07 -13.17
N THR A 43 -27.52 -18.39 -13.99
CA THR A 43 -26.11 -18.67 -14.21
C THR A 43 -25.22 -17.71 -13.42
N ILE A 44 -24.07 -18.20 -12.97
CA ILE A 44 -23.04 -17.39 -12.30
C ILE A 44 -22.13 -16.82 -13.39
N PRO A 45 -22.04 -15.49 -13.55
CA PRO A 45 -21.23 -14.91 -14.61
C PRO A 45 -19.74 -15.10 -14.33
N THR A 46 -19.00 -15.47 -15.37
CA THR A 46 -17.57 -15.75 -15.31
C THR A 46 -16.69 -14.61 -15.80
N THR A 47 -17.29 -13.68 -16.54
CA THR A 47 -16.63 -12.51 -17.13
C THR A 47 -17.45 -11.25 -16.90
N LEU A 48 -16.84 -10.09 -17.15
CA LEU A 48 -17.55 -8.82 -17.14
C LEU A 48 -18.64 -8.78 -18.22
N GLU A 49 -18.35 -9.31 -19.40
CA GLU A 49 -19.29 -9.36 -20.52
C GLU A 49 -20.53 -10.18 -20.16
N GLU A 50 -20.35 -11.38 -19.61
CA GLU A 50 -21.45 -12.22 -19.14
C GLU A 50 -22.26 -11.56 -18.03
N ALA A 51 -21.60 -10.87 -17.09
CA ALA A 51 -22.29 -10.18 -16.00
C ALA A 51 -23.16 -9.01 -16.53
N LEU A 52 -22.67 -8.27 -17.52
CA LEU A 52 -23.43 -7.19 -18.17
C LEU A 52 -24.57 -7.73 -19.04
N ALA A 53 -24.34 -8.83 -19.76
CA ALA A 53 -25.39 -9.51 -20.52
C ALA A 53 -26.50 -10.03 -19.59
N ALA A 54 -26.14 -10.68 -18.49
CA ALA A 54 -27.10 -11.13 -17.47
C ALA A 54 -27.87 -9.96 -16.84
N GLN A 55 -27.22 -8.80 -16.64
CA GLN A 55 -27.87 -7.58 -16.16
C GLN A 55 -28.93 -7.06 -17.14
N ASN A 56 -28.64 -7.07 -18.44
CA ASN A 56 -29.60 -6.68 -19.47
C ASN A 56 -30.78 -7.65 -19.53
N ILE A 57 -30.52 -8.96 -19.54
CA ILE A 57 -31.58 -9.99 -19.51
C ILE A 57 -32.46 -9.84 -18.26
N HIS A 58 -31.87 -9.58 -17.10
CA HIS A 58 -32.63 -9.35 -15.87
C HIS A 58 -33.48 -8.07 -15.93
N LYS A 59 -33.01 -7.03 -16.63
CA LYS A 59 -33.79 -5.82 -16.88
C LYS A 59 -34.98 -6.11 -17.79
N ASP A 60 -34.80 -6.91 -18.84
CA ASP A 60 -35.88 -7.28 -19.75
C ASP A 60 -36.95 -8.15 -19.06
N PHE A 61 -36.53 -8.99 -18.11
CA PHE A 61 -37.43 -9.78 -17.27
C PHE A 61 -38.37 -8.94 -16.38
N GLN A 62 -38.11 -7.64 -16.18
CA GLN A 62 -38.97 -6.77 -15.35
C GLN A 62 -40.42 -6.74 -15.84
N GLN A 63 -40.66 -6.84 -17.15
CA GLN A 63 -42.01 -6.87 -17.72
C GLN A 63 -42.80 -8.12 -17.29
N SER A 64 -42.12 -9.28 -17.21
CA SER A 64 -42.72 -10.51 -16.66
C SER A 64 -43.10 -10.33 -15.20
N VAL A 65 -42.23 -9.70 -14.41
CA VAL A 65 -42.49 -9.42 -12.98
C VAL A 65 -43.72 -8.52 -12.83
N GLU A 66 -43.81 -7.43 -13.60
CA GLU A 66 -44.98 -6.53 -13.59
C GLU A 66 -46.30 -7.24 -13.97
N SER A 67 -46.24 -8.18 -14.92
CA SER A 67 -47.39 -9.01 -15.29
C SER A 67 -47.85 -9.91 -14.15
N VAL A 68 -46.91 -10.57 -13.46
CA VAL A 68 -47.22 -11.39 -12.27
C VAL A 68 -47.76 -10.52 -11.14
N THR A 69 -47.12 -9.38 -10.84
CA THR A 69 -47.58 -8.43 -9.82
C THR A 69 -49.03 -8.03 -10.05
N ARG A 70 -49.38 -7.61 -11.28
CA ARG A 70 -50.77 -7.24 -11.63
C ARG A 70 -51.75 -8.39 -11.41
N SER A 71 -51.36 -9.61 -11.78
CA SER A 71 -52.20 -10.80 -11.61
C SER A 71 -52.42 -11.13 -10.13
N THR A 72 -51.38 -11.01 -9.31
CA THR A 72 -51.42 -11.24 -7.86
C THR A 72 -52.27 -10.17 -7.16
N SER A 73 -52.06 -8.89 -7.48
CA SER A 73 -52.86 -7.78 -6.92
C SER A 73 -54.34 -7.91 -7.29
N ALA A 74 -54.66 -8.21 -8.55
CA ALA A 74 -56.06 -8.37 -8.98
C ALA A 74 -56.77 -9.55 -8.28
N PHE A 75 -56.03 -10.60 -7.91
CA PHE A 75 -56.54 -11.68 -7.08
C PHE A 75 -56.80 -11.21 -5.64
N LEU A 76 -55.83 -10.55 -5.00
CA LEU A 76 -55.94 -10.05 -3.62
C LEU A 76 -57.04 -8.98 -3.47
N ASP A 77 -57.19 -8.09 -4.45
CA ASP A 77 -58.27 -7.10 -4.47
C ASP A 77 -59.63 -7.80 -4.55
N SER A 78 -59.72 -8.86 -5.36
CA SER A 78 -60.93 -9.65 -5.51
C SER A 78 -61.31 -10.40 -4.23
N THR A 79 -60.34 -10.94 -3.48
CA THR A 79 -60.61 -11.63 -2.22
C THR A 79 -60.90 -10.66 -1.08
N THR A 80 -60.27 -9.48 -1.09
CA THR A 80 -60.58 -8.39 -0.16
C THR A 80 -62.03 -7.93 -0.31
N GLN A 81 -62.49 -7.71 -1.55
CA GLN A 81 -63.90 -7.39 -1.83
C GLN A 81 -64.84 -8.50 -1.35
N LEU A 82 -64.45 -9.76 -1.57
CA LEU A 82 -65.25 -10.92 -1.16
C LEU A 82 -65.41 -11.02 0.36
N ILE A 83 -64.34 -10.78 1.12
CA ILE A 83 -64.38 -10.74 2.59
C ILE A 83 -65.24 -9.57 3.07
N SER A 84 -65.09 -8.38 2.46
CA SER A 84 -65.87 -7.19 2.84
C SER A 84 -67.37 -7.32 2.56
N GLY A 85 -67.75 -8.14 1.57
CA GLY A 85 -69.14 -8.41 1.23
C GLY A 85 -69.89 -9.30 2.24
N GLY A 86 -69.17 -9.96 3.15
CA GLY A 86 -69.75 -10.84 4.17
C GLY A 86 -70.27 -12.19 3.64
N GLY A 87 -70.61 -13.09 4.55
CA GLY A 87 -71.17 -14.41 4.23
C GLY A 87 -70.17 -15.46 3.70
N ILE A 88 -68.96 -15.08 3.31
CA ILE A 88 -67.93 -16.05 2.87
C ILE A 88 -67.19 -16.69 4.06
N ASP A 89 -66.67 -17.90 3.90
CA ASP A 89 -65.68 -18.46 4.82
C ASP A 89 -64.36 -17.69 4.71
N VAL A 90 -64.17 -16.74 5.62
CA VAL A 90 -62.99 -15.88 5.69
C VAL A 90 -61.71 -16.69 5.90
N ARG A 91 -61.76 -17.81 6.63
CA ARG A 91 -60.57 -18.65 6.88
C ARG A 91 -60.10 -19.28 5.58
N ALA A 92 -61.01 -19.91 4.84
CA ALA A 92 -60.68 -20.54 3.57
C ALA A 92 -60.16 -19.52 2.53
N VAL A 93 -60.69 -18.29 2.50
CA VAL A 93 -60.18 -17.22 1.62
C VAL A 93 -58.79 -16.76 2.05
N ASN A 94 -58.55 -16.63 3.36
CA ASN A 94 -57.22 -16.27 3.88
C ASN A 94 -56.18 -17.36 3.59
N ASP A 95 -56.54 -18.63 3.69
CA ASP A 95 -55.64 -19.74 3.33
C ASP A 95 -55.23 -19.67 1.85
N LEU A 96 -56.17 -19.36 0.95
CA LEU A 96 -55.87 -19.12 -0.47
C LEU A 96 -54.97 -17.90 -0.68
N ASN A 97 -55.21 -16.82 0.06
CA ASN A 97 -54.39 -15.60 0.00
C ASN A 97 -52.95 -15.89 0.42
N GLU A 98 -52.74 -16.57 1.55
CA GLU A 98 -51.40 -16.93 2.02
C GLU A 98 -50.70 -17.88 1.04
N GLU A 99 -51.41 -18.84 0.47
CA GLU A 99 -50.84 -19.74 -0.53
C GLU A 99 -50.30 -19.00 -1.78
N VAL A 100 -51.01 -17.97 -2.26
CA VAL A 100 -50.53 -17.13 -3.38
C VAL A 100 -49.40 -16.20 -2.92
N LEU A 101 -49.52 -15.60 -1.74
CA LEU A 101 -48.54 -14.67 -1.18
C LEU A 101 -47.20 -15.35 -0.87
N ASP A 102 -47.19 -16.58 -0.36
CA ASP A 102 -45.98 -17.36 -0.12
C ASP A 102 -45.18 -17.59 -1.40
N ARG A 103 -45.87 -18.01 -2.47
CA ARG A 103 -45.22 -18.21 -3.77
C ARG A 103 -44.73 -16.90 -4.37
N TRP A 104 -45.51 -15.83 -4.23
CA TRP A 104 -45.09 -14.51 -4.66
C TRP A 104 -43.85 -14.03 -3.91
N ARG A 105 -43.83 -14.13 -2.58
CA ARG A 105 -42.67 -13.77 -1.73
C ARG A 105 -41.43 -14.55 -2.13
N ARG A 106 -41.57 -15.85 -2.40
CA ARG A 106 -40.47 -16.70 -2.90
C ARG A 106 -39.92 -16.19 -4.23
N LEU A 107 -40.77 -15.97 -5.23
CA LEU A 107 -40.35 -15.47 -6.53
C LEU A 107 -39.62 -14.11 -6.41
N VAL A 108 -40.16 -13.17 -5.62
CA VAL A 108 -39.51 -11.88 -5.36
C VAL A 108 -38.13 -12.07 -4.73
N GLY A 109 -38.01 -12.95 -3.72
CA GLY A 109 -36.72 -13.26 -3.10
C GLY A 109 -35.68 -13.77 -4.11
N LEU A 110 -36.08 -14.67 -5.02
CA LEU A 110 -35.20 -15.18 -6.07
C LEU A 110 -34.73 -14.09 -7.04
N ILE A 111 -35.65 -13.20 -7.44
CA ILE A 111 -35.35 -12.06 -8.32
C ILE A 111 -34.32 -11.15 -7.64
N GLU A 112 -34.49 -10.86 -6.36
CA GLU A 112 -33.57 -10.04 -5.58
C GLU A 112 -32.19 -10.68 -5.42
N GLU A 113 -32.12 -11.95 -5.05
CA GLU A 113 -30.84 -12.66 -4.89
C GLU A 113 -30.08 -12.77 -6.22
N ARG A 114 -30.79 -13.03 -7.33
CA ARG A 114 -30.21 -12.96 -8.68
C ARG A 114 -29.65 -11.58 -8.99
N ASN A 115 -30.38 -10.51 -8.70
CA ASN A 115 -29.94 -9.14 -8.94
C ASN A 115 -28.69 -8.79 -8.12
N LYS A 116 -28.65 -9.22 -6.85
CA LYS A 116 -27.48 -9.04 -5.97
C LYS A 116 -26.26 -9.78 -6.53
N LEU A 117 -26.42 -11.02 -6.98
CA LEU A 117 -25.36 -11.80 -7.62
C LEU A 117 -24.81 -11.09 -8.87
N ILE A 118 -25.70 -10.67 -9.79
CA ILE A 118 -25.32 -9.99 -11.03
C ILE A 118 -24.57 -8.68 -10.74
N LYS A 119 -25.12 -7.83 -9.87
CA LYS A 119 -24.50 -6.56 -9.49
C LYS A 119 -23.12 -6.77 -8.86
N ALA A 120 -23.01 -7.75 -7.97
CA ALA A 120 -21.72 -8.10 -7.35
C ALA A 120 -20.72 -8.61 -8.39
N GLY A 121 -21.15 -9.43 -9.35
CA GLY A 121 -20.33 -9.89 -10.47
C GLY A 121 -19.81 -8.75 -11.34
N VAL A 122 -20.69 -7.83 -11.76
CA VAL A 122 -20.30 -6.64 -12.54
C VAL A 122 -19.26 -5.81 -11.79
N VAL A 123 -19.50 -5.51 -10.51
CA VAL A 123 -18.56 -4.73 -9.69
C VAL A 123 -17.24 -5.47 -9.50
N CYS A 124 -17.28 -6.77 -9.21
CA CYS A 124 -16.08 -7.61 -9.03
C CYS A 124 -15.20 -7.58 -10.28
N TYR A 125 -15.75 -7.92 -11.46
CA TYR A 125 -14.93 -8.00 -12.68
C TYR A 125 -14.45 -6.63 -13.18
N LYS A 126 -15.24 -5.56 -13.06
CA LYS A 126 -14.75 -4.20 -13.34
C LYS A 126 -13.56 -3.86 -12.46
N THR A 127 -13.66 -4.17 -11.18
CA THR A 127 -12.61 -3.85 -10.20
C THR A 127 -11.37 -4.70 -10.37
N LEU A 128 -11.50 -5.98 -10.78
CA LEU A 128 -10.36 -6.84 -11.08
C LEU A 128 -9.52 -6.33 -12.26
N HIS A 129 -10.13 -5.61 -13.20
CA HIS A 129 -9.44 -5.04 -14.36
C HIS A 129 -8.90 -3.62 -14.12
N GLN A 130 -9.66 -2.78 -13.39
CA GLN A 130 -9.42 -1.33 -13.34
C GLN A 130 -9.16 -0.79 -11.92
N GLY A 131 -9.43 -1.58 -10.88
CA GLY A 131 -9.32 -1.15 -9.49
C GLY A 131 -8.01 -1.51 -8.82
N GLY A 132 -7.74 -0.87 -7.66
CA GLY A 132 -6.64 -1.27 -6.79
C GLY A 132 -6.88 -2.63 -6.12
N CYS A 133 -5.81 -3.38 -5.84
CA CYS A 133 -5.92 -4.75 -5.35
C CYS A 133 -6.77 -4.90 -4.08
N SER A 134 -6.63 -3.99 -3.10
CA SER A 134 -7.44 -4.01 -1.86
C SER A 134 -8.94 -3.92 -2.14
N TYR A 135 -9.33 -3.06 -3.09
CA TYR A 135 -10.73 -2.92 -3.47
C TYR A 135 -11.23 -4.15 -4.24
N ALA A 136 -10.41 -4.69 -5.16
CA ALA A 136 -10.72 -5.94 -5.89
C ALA A 136 -10.91 -7.14 -4.95
N GLN A 137 -10.12 -7.25 -3.88
CA GLN A 137 -10.26 -8.32 -2.88
C GLN A 137 -11.62 -8.23 -2.15
N LYS A 138 -12.05 -7.03 -1.75
CA LYS A 138 -13.32 -6.81 -1.06
C LYS A 138 -14.53 -7.12 -1.95
N THR A 139 -14.50 -6.66 -3.20
CA THR A 139 -15.60 -6.90 -4.15
C THR A 139 -15.69 -8.37 -4.56
N SER A 140 -14.55 -9.05 -4.70
CA SER A 140 -14.51 -10.50 -4.93
C SER A 140 -15.08 -11.30 -3.75
N GLU A 141 -14.80 -10.90 -2.51
CA GLU A 141 -15.38 -11.54 -1.31
C GLU A 141 -16.90 -11.38 -1.25
N MET A 142 -17.41 -10.20 -1.60
CA MET A 142 -18.85 -9.96 -1.69
C MET A 142 -19.48 -10.84 -2.77
N PHE A 143 -18.86 -10.95 -3.95
CA PHE A 143 -19.36 -11.79 -5.03
C PHE A 143 -19.35 -13.28 -4.66
N LEU A 144 -18.30 -13.77 -3.99
CA LEU A 144 -18.25 -15.14 -3.45
C LEU A 144 -19.44 -15.47 -2.53
N LYS A 145 -19.84 -14.53 -1.66
CA LYS A 145 -21.01 -14.73 -0.79
C LYS A 145 -22.30 -14.97 -1.58
N TYR A 146 -22.48 -14.26 -2.69
CA TYR A 146 -23.65 -14.45 -3.55
C TYR A 146 -23.54 -15.69 -4.43
N ILE A 147 -22.35 -16.06 -4.90
CA ILE A 147 -22.12 -17.32 -5.62
C ILE A 147 -22.58 -18.51 -4.77
N ARG A 148 -22.19 -18.55 -3.49
CA ARG A 148 -22.55 -19.62 -2.55
C ARG A 148 -24.05 -19.72 -2.25
N ARG A 149 -24.81 -18.65 -2.49
CA ARG A 149 -26.27 -18.57 -2.28
C ARG A 149 -27.06 -18.70 -3.58
N CYS A 150 -26.39 -18.81 -4.72
CA CYS A 150 -27.05 -18.91 -6.01
C CYS A 150 -27.86 -20.21 -6.09
N GLU A 151 -29.14 -20.12 -6.44
CA GLU A 151 -29.98 -21.29 -6.70
C GLU A 151 -29.62 -21.91 -8.06
N THR A 152 -28.56 -22.72 -8.05
CA THR A 152 -28.06 -23.51 -9.18
C THR A 152 -27.44 -24.81 -8.65
N SER A 153 -26.93 -25.67 -9.53
CA SER A 153 -26.32 -26.94 -9.14
C SER A 153 -25.13 -26.72 -8.17
N PRO A 154 -25.00 -27.50 -7.07
CA PRO A 154 -23.88 -27.40 -6.14
C PRO A 154 -22.50 -27.55 -6.80
N GLU A 155 -22.40 -28.36 -7.87
CA GLU A 155 -21.16 -28.51 -8.62
C GLU A 155 -20.79 -27.23 -9.37
N HIS A 156 -21.78 -26.58 -9.97
CA HIS A 156 -21.60 -25.31 -10.65
C HIS A 156 -21.15 -24.20 -9.69
N ILE A 157 -21.72 -24.15 -8.48
CA ILE A 157 -21.30 -23.23 -7.41
C ILE A 157 -19.83 -23.46 -7.06
N ARG A 158 -19.43 -24.72 -6.79
CA ARG A 158 -18.05 -25.07 -6.44
C ARG A 158 -17.06 -24.66 -7.52
N GLN A 159 -17.35 -24.97 -8.78
CA GLN A 159 -16.48 -24.63 -9.90
C GLN A 159 -16.21 -23.13 -9.98
N HIS A 160 -17.24 -22.30 -9.88
CA HIS A 160 -17.09 -20.83 -9.95
C HIS A 160 -16.41 -20.25 -8.72
N GLU A 161 -16.70 -20.79 -7.54
CA GLU A 161 -16.01 -20.43 -6.30
C GLU A 161 -14.51 -20.70 -6.41
N THR A 162 -14.11 -21.91 -6.83
CA THR A 162 -12.69 -22.27 -7.02
C THR A 162 -12.00 -21.35 -8.01
N ARG A 163 -12.65 -21.05 -9.15
CA ARG A 163 -12.09 -20.16 -10.17
C ARG A 163 -11.88 -18.74 -9.65
N LEU A 164 -12.86 -18.18 -8.94
CA LEU A 164 -12.76 -16.82 -8.38
C LEU A 164 -11.71 -16.73 -7.26
N LEU A 165 -11.59 -17.77 -6.44
CA LEU A 165 -10.54 -17.87 -5.42
C LEU A 165 -9.14 -17.91 -6.06
N ALA A 166 -8.95 -18.68 -7.14
CA ALA A 166 -7.69 -18.72 -7.87
C ALA A 166 -7.32 -17.35 -8.45
N LEU A 167 -8.28 -16.66 -9.08
CA LEU A 167 -8.07 -15.31 -9.63
C LEU A 167 -7.68 -14.30 -8.54
N LYS A 168 -8.34 -14.38 -7.37
CA LYS A 168 -8.05 -13.54 -6.20
C LYS A 168 -6.65 -13.80 -5.65
N ASP A 169 -6.20 -15.05 -5.65
CA ASP A 169 -4.86 -15.44 -5.19
C ASP A 169 -3.77 -14.99 -6.16
N ASP A 170 -3.98 -15.15 -7.47
CA ASP A 170 -3.07 -14.67 -8.52
C ASP A 170 -2.88 -13.15 -8.45
N LEU A 171 -3.96 -12.39 -8.24
CA LEU A 171 -3.87 -10.94 -8.07
C LEU A 171 -3.01 -10.57 -6.86
N ARG A 172 -3.18 -11.27 -5.73
CA ARG A 172 -2.37 -11.06 -4.52
C ARG A 172 -0.90 -11.38 -4.78
N LYS A 173 -0.58 -12.49 -5.44
CA LYS A 173 0.79 -12.86 -5.79
C LYS A 173 1.45 -11.83 -6.69
N ARG A 174 0.73 -11.32 -7.70
CA ARG A 174 1.23 -10.24 -8.58
C ARG A 174 1.51 -8.96 -7.80
N GLN A 175 0.62 -8.58 -6.89
CA GLN A 175 0.84 -7.41 -6.02
C GLN A 175 2.09 -7.59 -5.16
N GLN A 176 2.25 -8.75 -4.50
CA GLN A 176 3.42 -9.03 -3.67
C GLN A 176 4.71 -8.94 -4.49
N LYS A 177 4.72 -9.53 -5.69
CA LYS A 177 5.88 -9.46 -6.60
C LYS A 177 6.25 -8.02 -6.96
N ILE A 178 5.27 -7.15 -7.21
CA ILE A 178 5.52 -5.72 -7.49
C ILE A 178 6.13 -5.04 -6.27
N LEU A 179 5.61 -5.28 -5.07
CA LEU A 179 6.14 -4.71 -3.83
C LEU A 179 7.57 -5.18 -3.55
N ASP A 180 7.87 -6.45 -3.79
CA ASP A 180 9.20 -7.01 -3.62
C ASP A 180 10.19 -6.38 -4.62
N LEU A 181 9.80 -6.26 -5.89
CA LEU A 181 10.61 -5.61 -6.93
C LEU A 181 10.87 -4.15 -6.60
N TRP A 182 9.84 -3.41 -6.19
CA TRP A 182 9.97 -2.02 -5.75
C TRP A 182 10.92 -1.88 -4.57
N THR A 183 10.76 -2.72 -3.54
CA THR A 183 11.61 -2.69 -2.34
C THR A 183 13.07 -2.95 -2.70
N ARG A 184 13.35 -3.96 -3.53
CA ARG A 184 14.70 -4.26 -4.01
C ARG A 184 15.27 -3.11 -4.83
N LYS A 185 14.48 -2.52 -5.74
CA LYS A 185 14.93 -1.38 -6.55
C LYS A 185 15.20 -0.12 -5.73
N LYS A 186 14.36 0.15 -4.73
CA LYS A 186 14.56 1.24 -3.78
C LYS A 186 15.84 1.04 -2.96
N GLN A 187 16.07 -0.17 -2.44
CA GLN A 187 17.31 -0.51 -1.74
C GLN A 187 18.54 -0.33 -2.63
N GLN A 188 18.49 -0.79 -3.88
CA GLN A 188 19.55 -0.59 -4.86
C GLN A 188 19.82 0.91 -5.11
N LEU A 189 18.77 1.72 -5.31
CA LEU A 189 18.91 3.15 -5.55
C LEU A 189 19.50 3.87 -4.33
N ASN A 190 19.06 3.53 -3.12
CA ASN A 190 19.60 4.09 -1.89
C ASN A 190 21.10 3.78 -1.75
N ARG A 191 21.51 2.55 -2.09
CA ARG A 191 22.93 2.16 -2.10
C ARG A 191 23.75 2.96 -3.12
N CYS A 192 23.26 3.13 -4.34
CA CYS A 192 23.92 3.98 -5.33
C CYS A 192 24.05 5.42 -4.82
N HIS A 193 22.99 5.97 -4.21
CA HIS A 193 23.01 7.31 -3.65
C HIS A 193 24.05 7.46 -2.53
N GLU A 194 24.10 6.51 -1.59
CA GLU A 194 25.09 6.47 -0.51
C GLU A 194 26.53 6.38 -1.05
N SER A 195 26.78 5.58 -2.09
CA SER A 195 28.09 5.53 -2.77
C SER A 195 28.48 6.90 -3.33
N CYS A 196 27.59 7.55 -4.08
CA CYS A 196 27.88 8.87 -4.65
C CYS A 196 28.17 9.92 -3.57
N LEU A 197 27.47 9.87 -2.43
CA LEU A 197 27.74 10.77 -1.31
C LEU A 197 29.12 10.51 -0.70
N LEU A 198 29.48 9.24 -0.47
CA LEU A 198 30.82 8.88 0.05
C LEU A 198 31.94 9.30 -0.91
N GLU A 199 31.75 9.10 -2.22
CA GLU A 199 32.72 9.54 -3.23
C GLU A 199 32.89 11.06 -3.25
N ALA A 200 31.79 11.81 -3.17
CA ALA A 200 31.82 13.27 -3.12
C ALA A 200 32.50 13.79 -1.84
N THR A 201 32.19 13.20 -0.69
CA THR A 201 32.85 13.55 0.59
C THR A 201 34.33 13.18 0.58
N ALA A 202 34.70 12.05 -0.03
CA ALA A 202 36.10 11.66 -0.20
C ALA A 202 36.85 12.65 -1.08
N ALA A 203 36.24 13.10 -2.19
CA ALA A 203 36.81 14.10 -3.08
C ALA A 203 37.01 15.44 -2.36
N GLU A 204 36.01 15.95 -1.63
CA GLU A 204 36.10 17.19 -0.85
C GLU A 204 37.20 17.12 0.23
N ASN A 205 37.36 15.95 0.86
CA ASN A 205 38.41 15.74 1.85
C ASN A 205 39.80 15.69 1.22
N ALA A 206 39.96 14.97 0.11
CA ALA A 206 41.21 14.92 -0.64
C ALA A 206 41.60 16.30 -1.19
N GLU A 207 40.62 17.06 -1.70
CA GLU A 207 40.83 18.40 -2.24
C GLU A 207 41.33 19.37 -1.16
N TRP A 208 40.70 19.40 0.01
CA TRP A 208 41.16 20.24 1.12
C TRP A 208 42.57 19.86 1.58
N ILE A 209 42.91 18.56 1.64
CA ILE A 209 44.28 18.14 1.98
C ILE A 209 45.25 18.72 0.96
N ALA A 210 44.94 18.63 -0.34
CA ALA A 210 45.82 19.09 -1.42
C ALA A 210 45.90 20.62 -1.57
N GLN A 211 44.80 21.33 -1.35
CA GLN A 211 44.69 22.78 -1.57
C GLN A 211 44.99 23.58 -0.32
N ASP A 212 44.34 23.28 0.80
CA ASP A 212 44.49 24.04 2.04
C ASP A 212 45.65 23.50 2.88
N GLY A 213 45.64 22.20 3.16
CA GLY A 213 46.64 21.56 4.01
C GLY A 213 48.05 21.64 3.45
N GLU A 214 48.22 21.18 2.22
CA GLU A 214 49.51 21.17 1.54
C GLU A 214 49.99 22.57 1.13
N ALA A 215 49.10 23.54 0.88
CA ALA A 215 49.53 24.93 0.66
C ALA A 215 49.97 25.61 1.96
N PHE A 216 49.27 25.37 3.08
CA PHE A 216 49.72 25.84 4.39
C PHE A 216 51.12 25.31 4.69
N LEU A 217 51.34 24.00 4.57
CA LEU A 217 52.65 23.40 4.84
C LEU A 217 53.74 23.94 3.92
N ARG A 218 53.47 24.11 2.61
CA ARG A 218 54.44 24.72 1.69
C ARG A 218 54.87 26.11 2.15
N ARG A 219 53.91 27.01 2.42
CA ARG A 219 54.20 28.36 2.93
C ARG A 219 54.92 28.32 4.27
N ALA A 220 54.58 27.36 5.13
CA ALA A 220 55.17 27.19 6.45
C ALA A 220 56.65 26.76 6.38
N PHE A 221 56.98 25.82 5.49
CA PHE A 221 58.37 25.34 5.29
C PHE A 221 59.25 26.30 4.48
N GLU A 222 58.67 27.17 3.66
CA GLU A 222 59.42 28.24 2.96
C GLU A 222 59.94 29.33 3.91
N LYS A 223 59.33 29.48 5.09
CA LYS A 223 59.74 30.47 6.09
C LYS A 223 61.07 30.06 6.72
N LYS A 224 62.09 30.92 6.57
CA LYS A 224 63.39 30.76 7.24
C LYS A 224 63.29 31.14 8.72
N LEU A 225 62.88 30.18 9.54
CA LEU A 225 62.78 30.34 11.00
C LEU A 225 64.16 30.68 11.59
N ASN A 226 64.26 31.80 12.31
CA ASN A 226 65.49 32.26 12.97
C ASN A 226 65.15 32.92 14.31
N VAL A 227 65.83 32.48 15.37
CA VAL A 227 65.69 32.95 16.76
C VAL A 227 65.88 34.47 16.89
N ALA A 228 66.62 35.11 15.98
CA ALA A 228 66.83 36.56 15.96
C ALA A 228 65.57 37.38 15.63
N HIS A 229 64.54 36.79 15.01
CA HIS A 229 63.30 37.48 14.62
C HIS A 229 62.10 36.99 15.45
N ARG A 230 62.17 37.19 16.77
CA ARG A 230 61.21 36.66 17.75
C ARG A 230 59.76 37.10 17.50
N GLU A 231 59.53 38.34 17.09
CA GLU A 231 58.18 38.86 16.79
C GLU A 231 57.51 38.09 15.63
N HIS A 232 58.28 37.74 14.58
CA HIS A 232 57.77 36.95 13.45
C HIS A 232 57.45 35.51 13.86
N LEU A 233 58.23 34.93 14.79
CA LEU A 233 58.00 33.59 15.33
C LEU A 233 56.69 33.48 16.13
N GLU A 234 56.30 34.54 16.86
CA GLU A 234 55.00 34.58 17.57
C GLU A 234 53.83 34.65 16.58
N VAL A 235 53.92 35.46 15.53
CA VAL A 235 52.91 35.50 14.45
C VAL A 235 52.76 34.13 13.77
N TYR A 236 53.87 33.44 13.49
CA TYR A 236 53.82 32.10 12.88
C TYR A 236 53.24 31.04 13.82
N MET A 237 53.40 31.21 15.13
CA MET A 237 52.75 30.35 16.12
C MET A 237 51.24 30.56 16.13
N ASP A 238 50.76 31.80 16.07
CA ASP A 238 49.33 32.09 16.02
C ASP A 238 48.69 31.56 14.73
N GLU A 239 49.34 31.77 13.57
CA GLU A 239 48.91 31.16 12.30
C GLU A 239 48.83 29.63 12.39
N TYR A 240 49.83 29.00 13.02
CA TYR A 240 49.85 27.56 13.24
C TYR A 240 48.73 27.08 14.15
N VAL A 241 48.48 27.77 15.28
CA VAL A 241 47.42 27.41 16.23
C VAL A 241 46.04 27.50 15.57
N ASN A 242 45.80 28.53 14.77
CA ASN A 242 44.56 28.69 14.01
C ASN A 242 44.38 27.55 13.00
N PHE A 243 45.41 27.28 12.19
CA PHE A 243 45.35 26.20 11.21
C PHE A 243 45.23 24.80 11.87
N LYS A 244 45.87 24.60 13.02
CA LYS A 244 45.75 23.39 13.84
C LYS A 244 44.32 23.13 14.28
N ALA A 245 43.54 24.17 14.60
CA ALA A 245 42.12 24.03 14.91
C ALA A 245 41.30 23.56 13.70
N GLU A 246 41.56 24.11 12.52
CA GLU A 246 40.90 23.69 11.26
C GLU A 246 41.26 22.24 10.90
N ALA A 247 42.53 21.87 10.99
CA ALA A 247 42.99 20.50 10.74
C ALA A 247 42.35 19.48 11.69
N LYS A 248 42.09 19.86 12.96
CA LYS A 248 41.34 19.02 13.91
C LYS A 248 39.90 18.82 13.48
N GLN A 249 39.21 19.87 13.03
CA GLN A 249 37.85 19.73 12.51
C GLN A 249 37.81 18.83 11.27
N LYS A 250 38.77 18.99 10.36
CA LYS A 250 38.86 18.12 9.18
C LYS A 250 39.14 16.66 9.55
N ARG A 251 39.99 16.39 10.55
CA ARG A 251 40.19 15.03 11.08
C ARG A 251 38.88 14.36 11.47
N LEU A 252 38.02 15.07 12.19
CA LEU A 252 36.72 14.54 12.63
C LEU A 252 35.84 14.19 11.42
N LYS A 253 35.78 15.07 10.41
CA LYS A 253 35.03 14.81 9.16
C LYS A 253 35.56 13.59 8.41
N VAL A 254 36.89 13.47 8.27
CA VAL A 254 37.53 12.31 7.61
C VAL A 254 37.22 11.02 8.36
N ARG A 255 37.32 11.03 9.69
CA ARG A 255 37.00 9.85 10.51
C ARG A 255 35.53 9.44 10.41
N MET A 256 34.59 10.38 10.52
CA MET A 256 33.15 10.09 10.36
C MET A 256 32.85 9.50 8.98
N MET A 257 33.49 10.03 7.93
CA MET A 257 33.36 9.48 6.57
C MET A 257 33.88 8.04 6.50
N LEU A 258 35.05 7.74 7.10
CA LEU A 258 35.61 6.39 7.14
C LEU A 258 34.69 5.42 7.89
N GLU A 259 34.12 5.82 9.03
CA GLU A 259 33.15 5.01 9.78
C GLU A 259 31.87 4.72 8.97
N LEU A 260 31.36 5.71 8.21
CA LEU A 260 30.23 5.52 7.31
C LEU A 260 30.57 4.57 6.15
N ALA A 261 31.77 4.68 5.60
CA ALA A 261 32.25 3.80 4.54
C ALA A 261 32.44 2.36 5.05
N GLU A 262 32.97 2.15 6.25
CA GLU A 262 33.06 0.81 6.86
C GLU A 262 31.69 0.15 6.99
N LYS A 263 30.68 0.90 7.47
CA LYS A 263 29.29 0.43 7.51
C LYS A 263 28.74 0.15 6.12
N PHE A 264 29.05 0.99 5.13
CA PHE A 264 28.65 0.80 3.75
C PHE A 264 29.21 -0.51 3.17
N LEU A 265 30.50 -0.77 3.41
CA LEU A 265 31.26 -1.93 2.92
C LEU A 265 30.92 -3.25 3.61
N ALA A 266 30.20 -3.21 4.75
CA ALA A 266 29.67 -4.42 5.39
C ALA A 266 28.78 -5.25 4.44
N THR A 267 28.18 -4.59 3.45
CA THR A 267 27.50 -5.26 2.33
C THR A 267 28.39 -5.18 1.09
N ARG A 268 28.70 -6.32 0.47
CA ARG A 268 29.52 -6.37 -0.74
C ARG A 268 28.67 -6.21 -2.00
N ASP A 269 28.98 -5.18 -2.79
CA ASP A 269 28.42 -4.93 -4.11
C ASP A 269 29.45 -4.29 -5.07
N HIS A 270 28.99 -3.84 -6.24
CA HIS A 270 29.84 -3.26 -7.28
C HIS A 270 30.41 -1.87 -6.94
N HIS A 271 29.88 -1.17 -5.92
CA HIS A 271 30.43 0.10 -5.45
C HIS A 271 31.63 -0.09 -4.51
N CYS A 272 31.71 -1.24 -3.82
CA CYS A 272 32.68 -1.48 -2.75
C CYS A 272 34.13 -1.22 -3.17
N ALA A 273 34.56 -1.71 -4.34
CA ALA A 273 35.94 -1.54 -4.79
C ALA A 273 36.33 -0.05 -4.97
N ALA A 274 35.42 0.75 -5.53
CA ALA A 274 35.65 2.18 -5.72
C ALA A 274 35.70 2.92 -4.39
N ILE A 275 34.78 2.61 -3.46
CA ILE A 275 34.74 3.20 -2.13
C ILE A 275 35.98 2.80 -1.33
N GLU A 276 36.37 1.53 -1.30
CA GLU A 276 37.58 1.04 -0.62
C GLU A 276 38.83 1.81 -1.09
N HIS A 277 38.99 1.98 -2.40
CA HIS A 277 40.09 2.75 -2.98
C HIS A 277 40.07 4.21 -2.51
N LYS A 278 38.92 4.90 -2.62
CA LYS A 278 38.77 6.30 -2.20
C LYS A 278 39.04 6.48 -0.71
N MET A 279 38.59 5.54 0.13
CA MET A 279 38.83 5.59 1.57
C MET A 279 40.32 5.43 1.90
N LEU A 280 41.02 4.52 1.20
CA LEU A 280 42.46 4.31 1.37
C LEU A 280 43.26 5.55 0.93
N ASP A 281 42.89 6.17 -0.19
CA ASP A 281 43.54 7.39 -0.69
C ASP A 281 43.42 8.53 0.33
N VAL A 282 42.21 8.79 0.84
CA VAL A 282 41.99 9.87 1.82
C VAL A 282 42.69 9.56 3.14
N ARG A 283 42.63 8.31 3.63
CA ARG A 283 43.30 7.89 4.86
C ARG A 283 44.81 8.11 4.77
N SER A 284 45.45 7.57 3.73
CA SER A 284 46.90 7.70 3.55
C SER A 284 47.33 9.14 3.28
N GLY A 285 46.52 9.92 2.56
CA GLY A 285 46.74 11.35 2.34
C GLY A 285 46.70 12.13 3.66
N PHE A 286 45.70 11.88 4.50
CA PHE A 286 45.54 12.57 5.77
C PHE A 286 46.62 12.18 6.79
N GLU A 287 47.03 10.91 6.83
CA GLU A 287 48.14 10.44 7.66
C GLU A 287 49.47 11.12 7.25
N ARG A 288 49.76 11.19 5.95
CA ARG A 288 50.95 11.89 5.43
C ARG A 288 50.95 13.37 5.80
N PHE A 289 49.81 14.05 5.58
CA PHE A 289 49.64 15.45 5.96
C PHE A 289 49.86 15.66 7.46
N SER A 290 49.27 14.81 8.30
CA SER A 290 49.36 14.89 9.76
C SER A 290 50.80 14.74 10.27
N LEU A 291 51.58 13.83 9.67
CA LEU A 291 53.00 13.65 10.00
C LEU A 291 53.81 14.93 9.73
N ARG A 292 53.59 15.56 8.57
CA ARG A 292 54.29 16.79 8.18
C ARG A 292 53.85 18.00 9.01
N LEU A 293 52.59 18.07 9.40
CA LEU A 293 52.09 19.10 10.31
C LEU A 293 52.73 18.98 11.70
N ALA A 294 52.92 17.76 12.20
CA ALA A 294 53.63 17.51 13.45
C ALA A 294 55.13 17.83 13.35
N GLU A 295 55.76 17.56 12.21
CA GLU A 295 57.15 17.95 11.93
C GLU A 295 57.32 19.47 12.00
N TYR A 296 56.42 20.23 11.35
CA TYR A 296 56.44 21.69 11.41
C TYR A 296 56.24 22.22 12.85
N GLU A 297 55.31 21.63 13.62
CA GLU A 297 55.11 21.99 15.04
C GLU A 297 56.41 21.83 15.84
N ASN A 298 57.13 20.73 15.63
CA ASN A 298 58.39 20.45 16.32
C ASN A 298 59.49 21.44 15.96
N ILE A 299 59.64 21.78 14.67
CA ILE A 299 60.62 22.77 14.20
C ILE A 299 60.32 24.15 14.79
N LEU A 300 59.03 24.55 14.80
CA LEU A 300 58.59 25.82 15.34
C LEU A 300 58.82 25.90 16.86
N ALA A 301 58.48 24.84 17.60
CA ALA A 301 58.68 24.75 19.05
C ALA A 301 60.17 24.77 19.43
N ALA A 302 61.01 24.03 18.70
CA ALA A 302 62.46 23.99 18.92
C ALA A 302 63.10 25.37 18.70
N THR A 303 62.70 26.08 17.64
CA THR A 303 63.20 27.43 17.35
C THR A 303 62.77 28.46 18.41
N LEU A 304 61.60 28.26 19.03
CA LEU A 304 61.10 29.08 20.15
C LEU A 304 61.71 28.70 21.51
N GLY A 305 62.57 27.67 21.58
CA GLY A 305 63.14 27.17 22.84
C GLY A 305 62.11 26.51 23.77
N ARG A 306 60.94 26.11 23.25
CA ARG A 306 59.92 25.37 24.00
C ARG A 306 60.25 23.88 23.94
N LYS A 307 60.04 23.14 25.04
CA LYS A 307 60.13 21.67 25.01
C LYS A 307 59.07 21.12 24.06
N SER A 308 59.50 20.37 23.04
CA SER A 308 58.62 19.67 22.11
C SER A 308 58.07 18.40 22.75
N ASP A 309 56.73 18.25 22.79
CA ASP A 309 56.03 16.99 23.09
C ASP A 309 55.67 16.29 21.76
N ALA A 310 56.68 15.91 20.95
CA ALA A 310 56.50 15.32 19.63
C ALA A 310 55.56 14.08 19.59
N SER A 311 55.53 13.29 20.68
CA SER A 311 54.63 12.15 20.83
C SER A 311 53.15 12.56 20.90
N LYS A 312 52.86 13.76 21.40
CA LYS A 312 51.50 14.25 21.66
C LYS A 312 50.89 14.85 20.39
N ALA A 313 51.72 15.53 19.57
CA ALA A 313 51.33 16.10 18.28
C ALA A 313 50.93 15.02 17.25
N LYS A 314 51.69 13.92 17.17
CA LYS A 314 51.38 12.79 16.28
C LYS A 314 50.09 12.05 16.69
N ASP A 315 49.88 11.87 17.99
CA ASP A 315 48.68 11.22 18.53
C ASP A 315 47.41 12.07 18.35
N GLU A 316 47.54 13.40 18.43
CA GLU A 316 46.42 14.34 18.35
C GLU A 316 45.71 14.32 16.98
N PHE A 317 46.43 14.02 15.91
CA PHE A 317 45.90 13.92 14.55
C PHE A 317 45.63 12.49 14.06
N SER A 318 45.87 11.47 14.90
CA SER A 318 45.62 10.08 14.56
C SER A 318 44.13 9.85 14.24
N LEU A 319 43.84 9.14 13.14
CA LEU A 319 42.46 8.77 12.78
C LEU A 319 41.89 7.68 13.70
N ASP A 320 42.75 6.90 14.37
CA ASP A 320 42.35 5.80 15.26
C ASP A 320 41.98 6.28 16.66
N ARG A 321 42.28 7.55 17.00
CA ARG A 321 41.98 8.12 18.31
C ARG A 321 40.53 8.60 18.39
N LYS A 322 39.68 7.81 19.06
CA LYS A 322 38.32 8.23 19.46
C LYS A 322 38.40 9.44 20.38
N SER A 323 37.81 10.57 20.00
CA SER A 323 37.76 11.80 20.82
C SER A 323 36.32 12.06 21.25
N ASP A 324 36.14 12.78 22.37
CA ASP A 324 34.86 12.92 23.09
C ASP A 324 33.63 13.16 22.19
N SER A 325 32.58 12.38 22.49
CA SER A 325 31.29 12.24 21.80
C SER A 325 30.48 13.52 21.59
N SER A 326 30.87 14.63 22.22
CA SER A 326 30.12 15.90 22.24
C SER A 326 30.13 16.65 20.89
N ILE A 327 31.24 16.60 20.14
CA ILE A 327 31.35 17.31 18.85
C ILE A 327 30.82 16.45 17.70
N GLU A 328 30.96 15.12 17.79
CA GLU A 328 30.33 14.17 16.87
C GLU A 328 28.81 14.33 16.86
N ALA A 329 28.19 14.50 18.03
CA ALA A 329 26.77 14.81 18.15
C ALA A 329 26.38 16.13 17.47
N LYS A 330 27.28 17.12 17.44
CA LYS A 330 27.05 18.43 16.83
C LYS A 330 27.09 18.36 15.29
N ILE A 331 28.04 17.60 14.74
CA ILE A 331 28.15 17.38 13.28
C ILE A 331 27.04 16.43 12.80
N GLU A 332 26.67 15.41 13.59
CA GLU A 332 25.53 14.55 13.30
C GLU A 332 24.21 15.33 13.34
N GLY A 333 24.08 16.31 14.26
CA GLY A 333 22.96 17.25 14.28
C GLY A 333 22.85 18.10 13.01
N GLU A 334 23.96 18.59 12.47
CA GLU A 334 23.98 19.31 11.19
C GLU A 334 23.65 18.39 9.99
N ARG A 335 24.10 17.13 10.03
CA ARG A 335 23.79 16.10 9.02
C ARG A 335 22.29 15.80 8.99
N LEU A 336 21.69 15.56 10.16
CA LEU A 336 20.26 15.31 10.31
C LEU A 336 19.41 16.52 9.90
N ALA A 337 19.83 17.74 10.26
CA ALA A 337 19.15 18.96 9.84
C ALA A 337 19.18 19.16 8.32
N ASN A 338 20.27 18.78 7.65
CA ASN A 338 20.37 18.82 6.19
C ASN A 338 19.56 17.71 5.50
N GLU A 339 19.44 16.52 6.11
CA GLU A 339 18.55 15.45 5.64
C GLU A 339 17.07 15.83 5.77
N GLU A 340 16.65 16.47 6.87
CA GLU A 340 15.28 16.97 7.03
C GLU A 340 14.94 18.06 6.00
N LYS A 341 15.86 18.99 5.74
CA LYS A 341 15.70 20.01 4.69
C LYS A 341 15.58 19.42 3.28
N ARG A 342 16.19 18.26 3.03
CA ARG A 342 16.05 17.52 1.77
C ARG A 342 14.74 16.74 1.65
N LYS A 343 14.13 16.32 2.77
CA LYS A 343 12.83 15.63 2.79
C LYS A 343 11.64 16.59 2.69
N MET A 344 11.84 17.86 3.03
CA MET A 344 10.82 18.94 2.94
C MET A 344 10.84 19.70 1.59
N ARG A 345 11.69 19.30 0.64
CA ARG A 345 11.64 19.71 -0.76
C ARG A 345 11.21 18.52 -1.59
#